data_AF-A0A0C3F4A0-F1
#
_entry.id   AF-A0A0C3F4A0-F1
#
_cell.length_a   1.000
_cell.length_b   1.000
_cell.length_c   1.000
_cell.angle_alpha   90.00
_cell.angle_beta   90.00
_cell.angle_gamma   90.00
#
_symmetry.space_group_name_H-M   'P 1'
#
loop_
_entity.id
_entity.type
_entity.pdbx_description
1 polymer ?
#
loop_
_entity_poly.entity_id
_entity_poly.type
_entity_poly.pdbx_seq_one_letter_code
_entity_poly.pdbx_strand_id
1 'polypeptide(L)'
;DHSLFTRTTSPHNPRCVTEILKHMSIGSDLTEDQQHRVRGLISEFADCFALSVREVIPIPGAEHLIHIPPNVTFPKKIPHQRQLMEAQRAYLSDAIDELLVAGIIEPIRPEDVKCASPITLAQKVH
;
A
#
# COMPACT_ATOMS: atom_id res chain seq x y z
N ASP A 1 -9.94 4.32 -11.74
CA ASP A 1 -9.97 5.70 -12.27
C ASP A 1 -9.06 6.56 -11.39
N HIS A 2 -7.92 7.01 -11.92
CA HIS A 2 -6.96 7.80 -11.13
C HIS A 2 -7.53 9.16 -10.70
N SER A 3 -8.59 9.65 -11.33
CA SER A 3 -9.23 10.91 -10.93
C SER A 3 -9.90 10.85 -9.54
N LEU A 4 -9.99 9.68 -8.94
CA LEU A 4 -10.49 9.49 -7.57
C LEU A 4 -9.38 9.67 -6.51
N PHE A 5 -8.11 9.49 -6.89
CA PHE A 5 -6.97 9.53 -5.97
C PHE A 5 -6.55 10.98 -5.69
N THR A 6 -7.36 11.64 -4.87
CA THR A 6 -7.29 13.08 -4.61
C THR A 6 -6.87 13.40 -3.18
N ARG A 7 -6.46 12.42 -2.37
CA ARG A 7 -6.07 12.64 -0.97
C ARG A 7 -5.06 13.77 -0.78
N THR A 8 -4.06 13.87 -1.68
CA THR A 8 -2.99 14.88 -1.60
C THR A 8 -3.38 16.26 -2.13
N THR A 9 -4.49 16.38 -2.88
CA THR A 9 -4.87 17.61 -3.59
C THR A 9 -6.23 18.16 -3.16
N SER A 10 -7.21 17.28 -2.97
CA SER A 10 -8.58 17.58 -2.56
C SER A 10 -9.20 16.36 -1.86
N PRO A 11 -8.79 16.05 -0.61
CA PRO A 11 -9.20 14.82 0.07
C PRO A 11 -10.72 14.70 0.27
N HIS A 12 -11.43 15.82 0.42
CA HIS A 12 -12.88 15.87 0.56
C HIS A 12 -13.64 15.97 -0.77
N ASN A 13 -12.99 15.63 -1.89
CA ASN A 13 -13.68 15.56 -3.18
C ASN A 13 -14.87 14.58 -3.09
N PRO A 14 -16.11 14.97 -3.46
CA PRO A 14 -17.28 14.13 -3.31
C PRO A 14 -17.16 12.76 -3.99
N ARG A 15 -16.44 12.67 -5.12
CA ARG A 15 -16.18 11.39 -5.81
C ARG A 15 -15.24 10.49 -5.01
N CYS A 16 -14.20 11.05 -4.40
CA CYS A 16 -13.28 10.34 -3.52
C CYS A 16 -14.00 9.81 -2.27
N VAL A 17 -14.73 10.69 -1.57
CA VAL A 17 -15.50 10.34 -0.37
C VAL A 17 -16.52 9.24 -0.67
N THR A 18 -17.24 9.35 -1.79
CA THR A 18 -18.19 8.32 -2.22
C THR A 18 -17.49 6.98 -2.44
N GLU A 19 -16.30 6.96 -3.02
CA GLU A 19 -15.55 5.74 -3.23
C GLU A 19 -15.03 5.14 -1.91
N ILE A 20 -14.52 5.96 -0.99
CA ILE A 20 -14.13 5.54 0.37
C ILE A 20 -15.32 4.84 1.04
N LEU A 21 -16.50 5.46 1.03
CA LEU A 21 -17.70 4.91 1.65
C LEU A 21 -18.14 3.58 1.04
N LYS A 22 -17.92 3.35 -0.26
CA LYS A 22 -18.22 2.05 -0.90
C LYS A 22 -17.33 0.91 -0.41
N HIS A 23 -16.08 1.22 -0.03
CA HIS A 23 -15.14 0.23 0.48
C HIS A 23 -15.36 -0.11 1.97
N MET A 24 -16.28 0.59 2.65
CA MET A 24 -16.54 0.39 4.07
C MET A 24 -17.83 -0.41 4.30
N SER A 25 -17.70 -1.48 5.09
CA SER A 25 -18.85 -2.22 5.61
C SER A 25 -19.32 -1.58 6.90
N ILE A 26 -20.49 -0.93 6.86
CA ILE A 26 -21.14 -0.38 8.06
C ILE A 26 -22.15 -1.41 8.56
N GLY A 27 -22.06 -1.77 9.85
CA GLY A 27 -22.88 -2.81 10.47
C GLY A 27 -24.38 -2.54 10.40
N SER A 28 -25.16 -3.58 10.13
CA SER A 28 -26.62 -3.53 10.09
C SER A 28 -27.27 -3.46 11.47
N ASP A 29 -26.48 -3.60 12.53
CA ASP A 29 -26.87 -3.44 13.93
C ASP A 29 -27.04 -1.96 14.34
N LEU A 30 -26.59 -1.04 13.49
CA LEU A 30 -26.78 0.40 13.68
C LEU A 30 -28.14 0.86 13.13
N THR A 31 -28.83 1.69 13.91
CA THR A 31 -30.00 2.46 13.45
C THR A 31 -29.62 3.39 12.30
N GLU A 32 -30.61 3.85 11.53
CA GLU A 32 -30.39 4.75 10.40
C GLU A 32 -29.64 6.04 10.81
N ASP A 33 -30.03 6.64 11.94
CA ASP A 33 -29.36 7.83 12.50
C ASP A 33 -27.89 7.56 12.85
N GLN A 34 -27.60 6.40 13.44
CA GLN A 34 -26.23 6.01 13.76
C GLN A 34 -25.41 5.76 12.50
N GLN A 35 -25.96 5.06 11.51
CA GLN A 35 -25.28 4.86 10.24
C GLN A 35 -25.01 6.19 9.54
N HIS A 36 -25.95 7.14 9.59
CA HIS A 36 -25.76 8.47 9.04
C HIS A 36 -24.60 9.20 9.74
N ARG A 37 -24.54 9.17 11.08
CA ARG A 37 -23.42 9.74 11.85
C ARG A 37 -22.09 9.11 11.50
N VAL A 38 -22.04 7.79 11.32
CA VAL A 38 -20.82 7.07 10.91
C VAL A 38 -20.36 7.50 9.51
N ARG A 39 -21.27 7.55 8.54
CA ARG A 39 -20.94 8.04 7.18
C ARG A 39 -20.47 9.49 7.20
N GLY A 40 -21.09 10.33 8.03
CA GLY A 40 -20.66 11.71 8.26
C GLY A 40 -19.22 11.80 8.78
N LEU A 41 -18.90 11.01 9.81
CA LEU A 41 -17.55 10.97 10.40
C LEU A 41 -16.50 10.48 9.39
N ILE A 42 -16.80 9.42 8.64
CA ILE A 42 -15.89 8.94 7.58
C ILE A 42 -15.65 10.03 6.53
N SER A 43 -16.71 10.75 6.15
CA SER A 43 -16.61 11.83 5.16
C SER A 43 -15.82 13.03 5.68
N GLU A 44 -15.97 13.36 6.97
CA GLU A 44 -15.21 14.42 7.64
C GLU A 44 -13.71 14.11 7.67
N PHE A 45 -13.34 12.86 7.95
CA PHE A 45 -11.95 12.39 8.03
C PHE A 45 -11.49 11.66 6.76
N ALA A 46 -12.01 12.05 5.59
CA ALA A 46 -11.68 11.40 4.31
C ALA A 46 -10.18 11.43 3.98
N ASP A 47 -9.45 12.44 4.46
CA ASP A 47 -8.01 12.62 4.33
C ASP A 47 -7.16 11.56 5.07
N CYS A 48 -7.76 10.86 6.03
CA CYS A 48 -7.12 9.76 6.75
C CYS A 48 -7.09 8.46 5.92
N PHE A 49 -7.92 8.35 4.88
CA PHE A 49 -8.02 7.16 4.04
C PHE A 49 -7.20 7.33 2.75
N ALA A 50 -6.72 6.21 2.24
CA ALA A 50 -6.04 6.13 0.95
C ALA A 50 -6.75 5.04 0.13
N LEU A 51 -7.16 5.37 -1.10
CA LEU A 51 -7.79 4.43 -2.04
C LEU A 51 -6.76 3.65 -2.87
N SER A 52 -5.52 4.15 -2.92
CA SER A 52 -4.39 3.48 -3.56
C SER A 52 -3.10 3.71 -2.76
N VAL A 53 -2.13 2.82 -2.93
CA VAL A 53 -0.76 2.99 -2.39
C VAL A 53 -0.10 4.27 -2.90
N ARG A 54 -0.52 4.82 -4.04
CA ARG A 54 -0.07 6.12 -4.57
C ARG A 54 -0.44 7.32 -3.70
N GLU A 55 -1.42 7.15 -2.81
CA GLU A 55 -1.85 8.19 -1.88
C GLU A 55 -1.20 8.04 -0.49
N VAL A 56 -0.25 7.11 -0.34
CA VAL A 56 0.55 6.97 0.88
C VAL A 56 1.61 8.07 0.90
N ILE A 57 1.59 8.87 1.97
CA ILE A 57 2.47 10.03 2.15
C ILE A 57 3.51 9.67 3.22
N PRO A 58 4.82 9.87 2.98
CA PRO A 58 5.83 9.67 4.00
C PRO A 58 5.67 10.71 5.12
N ILE A 59 5.89 10.29 6.36
CA ILE A 59 5.89 11.21 7.50
C ILE A 59 7.21 12.01 7.46
N PRO A 60 7.17 13.35 7.36
CA PRO A 60 8.38 14.15 7.29
C PRO A 60 9.29 13.92 8.50
N GLY A 61 10.55 13.54 8.26
CA GLY A 61 11.54 13.29 9.29
C GLY A 61 11.39 11.96 10.04
N ALA A 62 10.43 11.10 9.68
CA ALA A 62 10.35 9.76 10.23
C ALA A 62 11.39 8.85 9.54
N GLU A 63 12.22 8.20 10.34
CA GLU A 63 13.23 7.25 9.87
C GLU A 63 12.97 5.86 10.46
N HIS A 64 13.07 4.83 9.63
CA HIS A 64 13.08 3.44 10.09
C HIS A 64 14.53 2.96 10.24
N LEU A 65 15.02 2.88 11.49
CA LEU A 65 16.36 2.42 11.79
C LEU A 65 16.37 0.91 12.01
N ILE A 66 17.03 0.18 11.10
CA ILE A 66 17.26 -1.26 11.23
C ILE A 66 18.54 -1.48 12.04
N HIS A 67 18.41 -1.92 13.29
CA HIS A 67 19.55 -2.24 14.15
C HIS A 67 20.19 -3.57 13.74
N ILE A 68 21.27 -3.49 12.97
CA ILE A 68 22.05 -4.64 12.53
C ILE A 68 23.14 -4.93 13.58
N PRO A 69 23.20 -6.14 14.17
CA PRO A 69 24.29 -6.52 15.07
C PRO A 69 25.66 -6.45 14.37
N PRO A 70 26.74 -6.16 15.12
CA PRO A 70 28.08 -6.14 14.53
C PRO A 70 28.44 -7.51 13.94
N ASN A 71 29.21 -7.50 12.85
CA ASN A 71 29.72 -8.70 12.15
C ASN A 71 28.66 -9.61 11.49
N VAL A 72 27.42 -9.15 11.35
CA VAL A 72 26.41 -9.89 10.57
C VAL A 72 26.72 -9.82 9.09
N THR A 73 26.76 -10.98 8.43
CA THR A 73 26.86 -11.09 6.97
C THR A 73 25.51 -11.46 6.40
N PHE A 74 24.96 -10.62 5.53
CA PHE A 74 23.71 -10.90 4.84
C PHE A 74 23.95 -11.59 3.49
N PRO A 75 23.03 -12.45 3.04
CA PRO A 75 23.06 -12.96 1.69
C PRO A 75 22.85 -11.80 0.71
N LYS A 76 23.73 -11.67 -0.28
CA LYS A 76 23.60 -10.71 -1.40
C LYS A 76 23.05 -11.35 -2.68
N LYS A 77 22.86 -12.67 -2.66
CA LYS A 77 22.32 -13.46 -3.77
C LYS A 77 21.17 -14.30 -3.25
N ILE A 78 20.13 -14.44 -4.06
CA ILE A 78 19.00 -15.32 -3.79
C ILE A 78 19.34 -16.68 -4.44
N PRO A 79 19.72 -17.70 -3.64
CA PRO A 79 20.13 -18.99 -4.20
C PRO A 79 18.98 -19.71 -4.92
N HIS A 80 17.75 -19.58 -4.39
CA HIS A 80 16.55 -20.18 -4.97
C HIS A 80 15.36 -19.23 -4.84
N GLN A 81 15.00 -18.56 -5.94
CA GLN A 81 13.72 -17.87 -6.07
C GLN A 81 12.69 -18.90 -6.56
N ARG A 82 11.55 -19.02 -5.87
CA ARG A 82 10.47 -19.91 -6.31
C ARG A 82 10.02 -19.49 -7.72
N GLN A 83 9.96 -20.45 -8.64
CA GLN A 83 9.43 -20.20 -9.98
C GLN A 83 7.96 -19.82 -9.86
N LEU A 84 7.61 -18.70 -10.50
CA LEU A 84 6.25 -18.20 -10.57
C LEU A 84 5.60 -18.68 -11.87
N MET A 85 4.32 -19.03 -11.79
CA MET A 85 3.51 -19.22 -12.99
C MET A 85 3.35 -17.90 -13.75
N GLU A 86 3.00 -17.95 -15.02
CA GLU A 86 2.87 -16.74 -15.87
C GLU A 86 1.90 -15.71 -15.28
N ALA A 87 0.72 -16.14 -14.85
CA ALA A 87 -0.26 -15.26 -14.20
C ALA A 87 0.27 -14.63 -12.90
N GLN A 88 1.05 -15.38 -12.11
CA GLN A 88 1.69 -14.87 -10.90
C GLN A 88 2.78 -13.84 -11.20
N ARG A 89 3.53 -14.05 -12.28
CA ARG A 89 4.56 -13.13 -12.74
C ARG A 89 3.97 -11.82 -13.24
N ALA A 90 2.89 -11.88 -14.04
CA ALA A 90 2.17 -10.71 -14.51
C ALA A 90 1.65 -9.89 -13.32
N TYR A 91 0.97 -10.54 -12.37
CA TYR A 91 0.51 -9.89 -11.14
C TYR A 91 1.63 -9.21 -10.35
N LEU A 92 2.76 -9.91 -10.13
CA LEU A 92 3.89 -9.33 -9.41
C LEU A 92 4.50 -8.13 -10.17
N SER A 93 4.57 -8.20 -11.50
CA SER A 93 5.06 -7.09 -12.33
C SER A 93 4.18 -5.86 -12.17
N ASP A 94 2.86 -6.02 -12.28
CA ASP A 94 1.90 -4.92 -12.14
C ASP A 94 1.99 -4.27 -10.75
N ALA A 95 2.15 -5.09 -9.70
CA ALA A 95 2.34 -4.59 -8.33
C ALA A 95 3.67 -3.83 -8.15
N ILE A 96 4.77 -4.34 -8.74
CA ILE A 96 6.07 -3.64 -8.73
C ILE A 96 5.96 -2.30 -9.44
N ASP A 97 5.31 -2.25 -10.61
CA ASP A 97 5.12 -1.03 -11.37
C ASP A 97 4.27 -0.02 -10.60
N GLU A 98 3.21 -0.45 -9.90
CA GLU A 98 2.42 0.42 -9.04
C GLU A 98 3.27 1.04 -7.92
N LEU A 99 4.08 0.22 -7.23
CA LEU A 99 4.96 0.68 -6.15
C LEU A 99 6.08 1.60 -6.63
N LEU A 100 6.65 1.34 -7.83
CA LEU A 100 7.64 2.19 -8.46
C LEU A 100 7.04 3.57 -8.81
N VAL A 101 5.86 3.59 -9.44
CA VAL A 101 5.19 4.85 -9.79
C VAL A 101 4.76 5.62 -8.53
N ALA A 102 4.43 4.91 -7.44
CA ALA A 102 4.13 5.52 -6.14
C ALA A 102 5.38 6.04 -5.41
N GLY A 103 6.61 5.72 -5.89
CA GLY A 103 7.86 6.08 -5.22
C GLY A 103 8.09 5.33 -3.90
N ILE A 104 7.42 4.19 -3.70
CA ILE A 104 7.55 3.36 -2.48
C ILE A 104 8.80 2.48 -2.55
N ILE A 105 9.17 2.04 -3.76
CA ILE A 105 10.39 1.29 -4.04
C ILE A 105 11.15 1.96 -5.18
N GLU A 106 12.45 1.67 -5.28
CA GLU A 106 13.31 2.16 -6.35
C GLU A 106 14.27 1.06 -6.83
N PRO A 107 14.74 1.13 -8.09
CA PRO A 107 15.78 0.23 -8.56
C PRO A 107 17.11 0.52 -7.85
N ILE A 108 17.78 -0.55 -7.42
CA ILE A 108 19.13 -0.49 -6.84
C ILE A 108 20.14 -1.12 -7.79
N ARG A 109 21.34 -0.55 -7.88
CA ARG A 109 22.41 -1.15 -8.68
C ARG A 109 22.93 -2.42 -7.99
N PRO A 110 23.29 -3.48 -8.73
CA PRO A 110 23.78 -4.73 -8.14
C PRO A 110 24.96 -4.56 -7.16
N GLU A 111 25.86 -3.61 -7.40
CA GLU A 111 27.00 -3.30 -6.55
C GLU A 111 26.62 -2.66 -5.20
N ASP A 112 25.47 -1.99 -5.13
CA ASP A 112 25.01 -1.27 -3.94
C ASP A 112 24.20 -2.19 -3.00
N VAL A 113 23.80 -3.37 -3.48
CA VAL A 113 23.01 -4.35 -2.71
C VAL A 113 23.77 -4.80 -1.45
N LYS A 114 23.17 -4.51 -0.29
CA LYS A 114 23.68 -4.96 1.03
C LYS A 114 23.11 -6.30 1.45
N CYS A 115 21.87 -6.59 1.07
CA CYS A 115 21.16 -7.84 1.35
C CYS A 115 20.12 -8.12 0.25
N ALA A 116 19.78 -9.39 0.06
CA ALA A 116 18.73 -9.83 -0.85
C ALA A 116 17.98 -11.02 -0.24
N SER A 117 16.65 -10.97 -0.30
CA SER A 117 15.75 -12.02 0.22
C SER A 117 14.78 -12.48 -0.88
N PRO A 118 14.38 -13.75 -0.90
CA PRO A 118 13.41 -14.24 -1.86
C PRO A 118 12.03 -13.61 -1.65
N ILE A 119 11.28 -13.41 -2.74
CA ILE A 119 9.90 -12.93 -2.70
C ILE A 119 8.95 -14.14 -2.70
N THR A 120 7.95 -14.12 -1.84
CA THR A 120 6.88 -15.12 -1.80
C THR A 120 5.53 -14.45 -2.00
N LEU A 121 4.76 -14.91 -3.00
CA LEU A 121 3.37 -14.48 -3.19
C LEU A 121 2.47 -15.26 -2.24
N ALA A 122 1.89 -14.57 -1.26
CA ALA A 122 0.89 -15.14 -0.36
C ALA A 122 -0.50 -15.14 -1.02
N GLN A 123 -1.26 -16.20 -0.80
CA GLN A 123 -2.67 -16.25 -1.18
C GLN A 123 -3.50 -15.55 -0.11
N LYS A 124 -4.40 -14.66 -0.52
CA LYS A 124 -5.39 -14.08 0.39
C LYS A 124 -6.46 -15.16 0.63
N VAL A 125 -6.65 -15.55 1.89
CA VAL A 125 -7.76 -16.45 2.27
C VAL A 125 -9.03 -15.61 2.16
N HIS A 126 -9.95 -16.02 1.28
CA HIS A 126 -11.24 -15.37 1.08
C HIS A 126 -12.21 -15.72 2.22
#